data_AF-W7SZ48-F1
#
_entry.id   AF-W7SZ48-F1
#
_cell.length_a   1.000
_cell.length_b   1.000
_cell.length_c   1.000
_cell.angle_alpha   90.00
_cell.angle_beta   90.00
_cell.angle_gamma   90.00
#
_symmetry.space_group_name_H-M   'P 1'
#
loop_
_entity.id
_entity.type
_entity.pdbx_description
1 polymer ?
#
loop_
_entity_poly.entity_id
_entity_poly.type
_entity_poly.pdbx_seq_one_letter_code
_entity_poly.pdbx_strand_id
1 'polypeptide(L)'
;MVIGLGSMIGAGLLIGLAVAALVAYCNATASAQPAAAHPTSGGTYIYGQERLGEWWGSTAGWGFVVDKSASCAAMALTFVSHAVSGPSWAQRVVAVVAVLGLAVLNYRGVARTAQLTRMLVACSLLTLVRQPVRPVIRR
;
A
#
# COMPACT_ATOMS: atom_id res chain seq x y z
N MET A 1 -31.34 -2.34 12.42
CA MET A 1 -31.31 -2.83 11.03
C MET A 1 -29.86 -2.93 10.53
N VAL A 2 -29.01 -3.73 11.17
CA VAL A 2 -27.59 -3.98 10.80
C VAL A 2 -27.30 -5.50 10.71
N ILE A 3 -28.26 -6.34 11.11
CA ILE A 3 -28.10 -7.79 11.25
C ILE A 3 -28.29 -8.53 9.90
N GLY A 4 -28.79 -7.85 8.86
CA GLY A 4 -29.05 -8.45 7.53
C GLY A 4 -27.89 -8.41 6.53
N LEU A 5 -26.82 -7.66 6.79
CA LEU A 5 -25.68 -7.49 5.87
C LEU A 5 -24.54 -8.49 6.09
N GLY A 6 -24.55 -9.25 7.19
CA GLY A 6 -23.47 -10.17 7.55
C GLY A 6 -23.25 -11.32 6.54
N SER A 7 -24.31 -11.75 5.84
CA SER A 7 -24.24 -12.82 4.84
C SER A 7 -23.73 -12.35 3.47
N MET A 8 -23.96 -11.09 3.10
CA MET A 8 -23.44 -10.49 1.86
C MET A 8 -21.92 -10.25 1.93
N ILE A 9 -21.41 -10.00 3.13
CA ILE A 9 -19.98 -9.78 3.38
C ILE A 9 -19.22 -11.11 3.31
N GLY A 10 -19.79 -12.24 3.74
CA GLY A 10 -19.06 -13.51 3.82
C GLY A 10 -18.65 -14.11 2.45
N ALA A 11 -19.59 -14.24 1.52
CA ALA A 11 -19.31 -14.82 0.20
C ALA A 11 -18.67 -13.81 -0.77
N GLY A 12 -19.14 -12.56 -0.75
CA GLY A 12 -18.59 -11.48 -1.58
C GLY A 12 -17.14 -11.14 -1.23
N LEU A 13 -16.73 -11.28 0.04
CA LEU A 13 -15.35 -11.05 0.48
C LEU A 13 -14.38 -12.03 -0.18
N LEU A 14 -14.70 -13.32 -0.24
CA LEU A 14 -13.83 -14.32 -0.85
C LEU A 14 -13.68 -14.08 -2.36
N ILE A 15 -14.78 -13.73 -3.03
CA ILE A 15 -14.77 -13.38 -4.45
C ILE A 15 -13.93 -12.11 -4.67
N GLY A 16 -14.15 -11.06 -3.88
CA GLY A 16 -13.38 -9.82 -3.95
C GLY A 16 -11.88 -10.04 -3.69
N LEU A 17 -11.54 -10.88 -2.70
CA LEU A 17 -10.16 -11.26 -2.40
C LEU A 17 -9.52 -12.04 -3.55
N ALA A 18 -10.26 -12.96 -4.17
CA ALA A 18 -9.76 -13.72 -5.33
C ALA A 18 -9.50 -12.80 -6.54
N VAL A 19 -10.41 -11.86 -6.82
CA VAL A 19 -10.23 -10.86 -7.88
C VAL A 19 -9.03 -9.96 -7.57
N ALA A 20 -8.91 -9.46 -6.33
CA ALA A 20 -7.78 -8.64 -5.92
C ALA A 20 -6.43 -9.39 -6.04
N ALA A 21 -6.39 -10.66 -5.64
CA ALA A 21 -5.21 -11.50 -5.77
C ALA A 21 -4.83 -11.73 -7.24
N LEU A 22 -5.81 -11.94 -8.13
CA LEU A 22 -5.58 -12.08 -9.56
C LEU A 22 -5.01 -10.79 -10.16
N VAL A 23 -5.60 -9.63 -9.84
CA VAL A 23 -5.13 -8.33 -10.32
C VAL A 23 -3.70 -8.06 -9.81
N ALA A 24 -3.42 -8.34 -8.53
CA ALA A 24 -2.09 -8.19 -7.96
C ALA A 24 -1.07 -9.12 -8.64
N TYR A 25 -1.45 -10.36 -8.94
CA TYR A 25 -0.60 -11.31 -9.65
C TYR A 25 -0.27 -10.83 -11.07
N CYS A 26 -1.29 -10.39 -11.82
CA CYS A 26 -1.10 -9.82 -13.16
C CYS A 26 -0.21 -8.57 -13.13
N ASN A 27 -0.38 -7.69 -12.13
CA ASN A 27 0.46 -6.50 -11.97
C ASN A 27 1.94 -6.86 -11.68
N ALA A 28 2.16 -7.84 -10.79
CA ALA A 28 3.51 -8.28 -10.43
C ALA A 28 4.23 -8.92 -11.63
N THR A 29 3.55 -9.77 -12.40
CA THR A 29 4.16 -10.42 -13.58
C THR A 29 4.45 -9.43 -14.70
N ALA A 30 3.50 -8.53 -15.02
CA ALA A 30 3.69 -7.49 -16.02
C ALA A 30 4.82 -6.51 -15.66
N SER A 31 5.08 -6.29 -14.37
CA SER A 31 6.18 -5.44 -13.90
C SER A 31 7.54 -6.17 -13.88
N ALA A 32 7.54 -7.48 -13.62
CA ALA A 32 8.76 -8.27 -13.49
C ALA A 32 9.46 -8.51 -14.84
N GLN A 33 8.70 -8.74 -15.92
CA GLN A 33 9.30 -9.05 -17.23
C GLN A 33 10.13 -7.88 -17.82
N PRO A 34 9.64 -6.62 -17.83
CA PRO A 34 10.43 -5.48 -18.27
C PRO A 34 11.58 -5.14 -17.32
N ALA A 35 11.37 -5.27 -16.00
CA ALA A 35 12.41 -5.01 -15.01
C ALA A 35 13.62 -5.96 -15.14
N ALA A 36 13.39 -7.21 -15.54
CA ALA A 36 14.46 -8.16 -15.84
C ALA A 36 15.19 -7.86 -17.15
N ALA A 37 14.49 -7.31 -18.15
CA ALA A 37 15.04 -6.99 -19.47
C ALA A 37 15.78 -5.63 -19.50
N HIS A 38 15.36 -4.67 -18.68
CA HIS A 38 15.85 -3.29 -18.70
C HIS A 38 16.16 -2.80 -17.27
N PRO A 39 17.39 -3.04 -16.75
CA PRO A 39 17.79 -2.66 -15.40
C PRO A 39 18.16 -1.16 -15.32
N THR A 40 17.21 -0.30 -15.70
CA THR A 40 17.32 1.16 -15.62
C THR A 40 16.43 1.71 -14.51
N SER A 41 16.87 2.79 -13.86
CA SER A 41 16.23 3.34 -12.65
C SER A 41 14.92 4.10 -12.89
N GLY A 42 14.17 3.80 -13.95
CA GLY A 42 12.98 4.55 -14.37
C GLY A 42 11.63 3.86 -14.18
N GLY A 43 11.63 2.57 -13.83
CA GLY A 43 10.42 1.80 -13.52
C GLY A 43 9.37 1.83 -14.64
N THR A 44 8.10 1.70 -14.26
CA THR A 44 6.95 1.57 -15.18
C THR A 44 6.78 2.76 -16.13
N TYR A 45 7.28 3.95 -15.77
CA TYR A 45 7.27 5.13 -16.64
C TYR A 45 8.14 4.90 -17.89
N ILE A 46 9.40 4.48 -17.71
CA ILE A 46 10.32 4.23 -18.83
C ILE A 46 9.85 3.05 -19.67
N TYR A 47 9.43 1.94 -19.04
CA TYR A 47 8.94 0.78 -19.79
C TYR A 47 7.65 1.10 -20.58
N GLY A 48 6.75 1.89 -20.00
CA GLY A 48 5.53 2.36 -20.66
C GLY A 48 5.83 3.32 -21.81
N GLN A 49 6.80 4.21 -21.64
CA GLN A 49 7.26 5.11 -22.69
C GLN A 49 7.90 4.34 -23.86
N GLU A 50 8.80 3.39 -23.57
CA GLU A 50 9.50 2.59 -24.58
C GLU A 50 8.58 1.63 -25.36
N ARG A 51 7.53 1.09 -24.73
CA ARG A 51 6.66 0.07 -25.34
C ARG A 51 5.32 0.58 -25.85
N LEU A 52 4.75 1.62 -25.22
CA LEU A 52 3.40 2.13 -25.51
C LEU A 52 3.43 3.59 -26.00
N GLY A 53 4.56 4.29 -25.88
CA GLY A 53 4.72 5.69 -26.26
C GLY A 53 4.64 6.65 -25.07
N GLU A 54 5.11 7.88 -25.29
CA GLU A 54 5.34 8.88 -24.23
C GLU A 54 4.10 9.25 -23.44
N TRP A 55 2.93 9.28 -24.10
CA TRP A 55 1.67 9.63 -23.47
C TRP A 55 1.23 8.61 -22.41
N TRP A 56 1.39 7.31 -22.71
CA TRP A 56 1.06 6.22 -21.78
C TRP A 56 2.08 6.10 -20.66
N GLY A 57 3.37 6.27 -20.97
CA GLY A 57 4.42 6.37 -19.95
C GLY A 57 4.15 7.50 -18.95
N SER A 58 3.88 8.70 -19.45
CA SER A 58 3.55 9.88 -18.62
C SER A 58 2.29 9.67 -17.77
N THR A 59 1.25 9.10 -18.34
CA THR A 59 0.00 8.80 -17.60
C THR A 59 0.24 7.78 -16.48
N ALA A 60 1.05 6.74 -16.74
CA ALA A 60 1.44 5.77 -15.72
C ALA A 60 2.28 6.41 -14.59
N GLY A 61 3.17 7.35 -14.94
CA GLY A 61 3.95 8.12 -13.97
C GLY A 61 3.07 8.98 -13.05
N TRP A 62 2.12 9.73 -13.62
CA TRP A 62 1.19 10.55 -12.85
C TRP A 62 0.27 9.70 -11.97
N GLY A 63 -0.25 8.59 -12.50
CA GLY A 63 -1.05 7.65 -11.71
C GLY A 63 -0.29 7.09 -10.51
N PHE A 64 1.00 6.75 -10.69
CA PHE A 64 1.85 6.27 -9.61
C PHE A 64 2.07 7.31 -8.51
N VAL A 65 2.31 8.58 -8.87
CA VAL A 65 2.49 9.66 -7.87
C VAL A 65 1.22 9.86 -7.06
N VAL A 66 0.06 9.95 -7.73
CA VAL A 66 -1.24 10.12 -7.07
C VAL A 66 -1.54 8.95 -6.14
N ASP A 67 -1.30 7.71 -6.59
CA ASP A 67 -1.48 6.50 -5.79
C ASP A 67 -0.61 6.51 -4.52
N LYS A 68 0.70 6.79 -4.65
CA LYS A 68 1.60 6.84 -3.50
C LYS A 68 1.21 7.91 -2.50
N SER A 69 0.79 9.09 -2.97
CA SER A 69 0.31 10.16 -2.10
C SER A 69 -0.98 9.79 -1.38
N ALA A 70 -1.97 9.22 -2.10
CA ALA A 70 -3.23 8.78 -1.52
C ALA A 70 -3.02 7.67 -0.48
N SER A 71 -2.16 6.69 -0.77
CA SER A 71 -1.79 5.61 0.15
C SER A 71 -1.12 6.14 1.42
N CYS A 72 -0.17 7.09 1.29
CA CYS A 72 0.46 7.72 2.46
C CYS A 72 -0.55 8.45 3.33
N ALA A 73 -1.47 9.22 2.73
CA ALA A 73 -2.50 9.94 3.46
C ALA A 73 -3.43 8.97 4.22
N ALA A 74 -3.89 7.91 3.55
CA ALA A 74 -4.73 6.88 4.16
C ALA A 74 -4.02 6.19 5.33
N MET A 75 -2.78 5.73 5.15
CA MET A 75 -2.00 5.08 6.21
C MET A 75 -1.73 6.01 7.40
N ALA A 76 -1.41 7.29 7.16
CA ALA A 76 -1.19 8.27 8.21
C ALA A 76 -2.45 8.52 9.04
N LEU A 77 -3.61 8.62 8.40
CA LEU A 77 -4.89 8.76 9.09
C LEU A 77 -5.23 7.52 9.93
N THR A 78 -5.00 6.32 9.40
CA THR A 78 -5.16 5.07 10.16
C THR A 78 -4.21 5.03 11.36
N PHE A 79 -2.94 5.38 11.18
CA PHE A 79 -1.97 5.42 12.27
C PHE A 79 -2.43 6.33 13.40
N VAL A 80 -2.82 7.57 13.08
CA VAL A 80 -3.24 8.54 14.10
C VAL A 80 -4.54 8.14 14.79
N SER A 81 -5.47 7.49 14.08
CA SER A 81 -6.71 6.98 14.69
C SER A 81 -6.46 5.95 15.80
N HIS A 82 -5.33 5.24 15.75
CA HIS A 82 -4.93 4.28 16.79
C HIS A 82 -3.95 4.87 17.81
N ALA A 83 -3.10 5.83 17.41
CA ALA A 83 -2.04 6.35 18.26
C ALA A 83 -2.46 7.53 19.15
N VAL A 84 -3.42 8.36 18.73
CA VAL A 84 -3.79 9.59 19.44
C VAL A 84 -5.31 9.73 19.55
N SER A 85 -5.79 9.80 20.79
CA SER A 85 -7.16 10.17 21.12
C SER A 85 -7.27 11.69 21.19
N GLY A 86 -8.14 12.32 20.41
CA GLY A 86 -8.29 13.77 20.41
C GLY A 86 -9.24 14.30 19.33
N PRO A 87 -9.43 15.63 19.27
CA PRO A 87 -10.28 16.25 18.27
C PRO A 87 -9.72 16.06 16.85
N SER A 88 -10.62 15.99 15.86
CA SER A 88 -10.29 15.62 14.47
C SER A 88 -9.23 16.52 13.82
N TRP A 89 -9.18 17.81 14.17
CA TRP A 89 -8.18 18.74 13.66
C TRP A 89 -6.78 18.40 14.18
N ALA A 90 -6.64 18.02 15.45
CA ALA A 90 -5.37 17.65 16.06
C ALA A 90 -4.84 16.35 15.43
N GLN A 91 -5.74 15.40 15.17
CA GLN A 91 -5.38 14.16 14.47
C GLN A 91 -4.85 14.42 13.06
N ARG A 92 -5.47 15.34 12.31
CA ARG A 92 -4.97 15.74 10.97
C ARG A 92 -3.59 16.37 11.04
N VAL A 93 -3.34 17.25 12.01
CA VAL A 93 -2.03 17.87 12.21
C VAL A 93 -0.96 16.81 12.50
N VAL A 94 -1.24 15.86 13.41
CA VAL A 94 -0.31 14.77 13.71
C VAL A 94 -0.05 13.89 12.48
N ALA A 95 -1.08 13.61 11.66
CA ALA A 95 -0.92 12.82 10.44
C ALA A 95 0.00 13.53 9.43
N VAL A 96 -0.18 14.84 9.23
CA VAL A 96 0.69 15.65 8.36
C VAL A 96 2.13 15.64 8.88
N VAL A 97 2.33 15.85 10.18
CA VAL A 97 3.66 15.82 10.80
C VAL A 97 4.33 14.45 10.64
N ALA A 98 3.58 13.35 10.79
CA ALA A 98 4.09 12.00 10.59
C ALA A 98 4.55 11.77 9.14
N VAL A 99 3.75 12.19 8.16
CA VAL A 99 4.09 12.09 6.72
C VAL A 99 5.34 12.93 6.41
N LEU A 100 5.40 14.17 6.89
CA LEU A 100 6.56 15.05 6.68
C LEU A 100 7.82 14.48 7.34
N GLY A 101 7.71 13.92 8.54
CA GLY A 101 8.81 13.27 9.23
C GLY A 101 9.36 12.07 8.44
N LEU A 102 8.48 11.21 7.92
CA LEU A 102 8.87 10.10 7.05
C LEU A 102 9.48 10.59 5.73
N ALA A 103 8.95 11.66 5.14
CA ALA A 103 9.52 12.26 3.94
C ALA A 103 10.95 12.75 4.18
N VAL A 104 11.20 13.48 5.28
CA VAL A 104 12.55 13.92 5.68
C VAL A 104 13.49 12.74 5.91
N LEU A 105 13.00 11.65 6.51
CA LEU A 105 13.80 10.42 6.65
C LEU A 105 14.15 9.80 5.29
N ASN A 106 13.21 9.81 4.34
CA ASN A 106 13.46 9.32 2.98
C ASN A 106 14.53 10.13 2.25
N TYR A 107 14.60 11.45 2.47
CA TYR A 107 15.66 12.30 1.90
C TYR A 107 17.07 12.02 2.46
N ARG A 108 17.19 11.34 3.61
CA ARG A 108 18.50 11.04 4.25
C ARG A 108 19.23 9.83 3.67
N GLY A 109 18.69 9.19 2.63
CA GLY A 109 19.41 8.21 1.80
C GLY A 109 18.82 6.81 1.79
N VAL A 110 18.99 6.13 0.65
CA VAL A 110 18.34 4.86 0.30
C VAL A 110 18.79 3.68 1.19
N ALA A 111 20.04 3.70 1.68
CA ALA A 111 20.54 2.63 2.55
C ALA A 111 19.80 2.57 3.90
N ARG A 112 19.47 3.74 4.47
CA ARG A 112 18.73 3.82 5.75
C ARG A 112 17.27 3.45 5.58
N THR A 113 16.65 3.87 4.48
CA THR A 113 15.25 3.51 4.19
C THR A 113 15.11 2.00 3.97
N ALA A 114 16.09 1.35 3.32
CA ALA A 114 16.11 -0.10 3.18
C ALA A 114 16.15 -0.84 4.53
N GLN A 115 16.97 -0.37 5.48
CA GLN A 115 17.03 -0.94 6.84
C GLN A 115 15.71 -0.74 7.59
N LEU A 116 15.13 0.46 7.52
CA LEU A 116 13.84 0.77 8.16
C LEU A 116 12.73 -0.14 7.60
N THR A 117 12.66 -0.31 6.28
CA THR A 117 11.69 -1.20 5.64
C THR A 117 11.85 -2.65 6.10
N ARG A 118 13.08 -3.15 6.24
CA ARG A 118 13.31 -4.51 6.78
C ARG A 118 12.77 -4.66 8.21
N MET A 119 13.00 -3.65 9.07
CA MET A 119 12.45 -3.65 10.43
C MET A 119 10.92 -3.64 10.43
N LEU A 120 10.29 -2.78 9.61
CA LEU A 120 8.82 -2.71 9.48
C LEU A 120 8.21 -4.04 9.02
N VAL A 121 8.84 -4.70 8.04
CA VAL A 121 8.43 -6.03 7.56
C VAL A 121 8.57 -7.08 8.67
N ALA A 122 9.69 -7.09 9.40
CA ALA A 122 9.89 -8.03 10.50
C ALA A 122 8.84 -7.85 11.61
N CYS A 123 8.54 -6.60 11.99
CA CYS A 123 7.46 -6.30 12.94
C CYS A 123 6.10 -6.78 12.42
N SER A 124 5.79 -6.54 11.14
CA SER A 124 4.53 -6.97 10.53
C SER A 124 4.39 -8.50 10.57
N LEU A 125 5.43 -9.23 10.19
CA LEU A 125 5.46 -10.69 10.26
C LEU A 125 5.27 -11.20 11.69
N LEU A 126 5.93 -10.56 12.66
CA LEU A 126 5.77 -10.93 14.08
C LEU A 126 4.33 -10.75 14.55
N THR A 127 3.66 -9.67 14.15
CA THR A 127 2.24 -9.48 14.48
C THR A 127 1.36 -10.54 13.84
N LEU A 128 1.64 -10.91 12.58
CA LEU A 128 0.86 -11.90 11.84
C LEU A 128 0.97 -13.30 12.46
N VAL A 129 2.20 -13.72 12.82
CA VAL A 129 2.45 -15.03 13.46
C VAL A 129 1.89 -15.08 14.88
N ARG A 130 1.90 -13.96 15.59
CA ARG A 130 1.38 -13.88 16.97
C ARG A 130 -0.15 -13.88 17.02
N GLN A 131 -0.85 -13.47 15.96
CA GLN A 131 -2.30 -13.44 15.95
C GLN A 131 -2.89 -14.86 15.93
N PRO A 132 -3.63 -15.30 16.97
CA PRO A 132 -4.27 -16.60 16.96
C PRO A 132 -5.44 -16.58 15.97
N VAL A 133 -5.43 -17.49 15.00
CA VAL A 133 -6.54 -17.69 14.07
C VAL A 133 -7.72 -18.27 14.86
N ARG A 134 -8.66 -17.42 15.27
CA ARG A 134 -9.91 -17.87 15.89
C ARG A 134 -10.78 -18.49 14.81
N PRO A 135 -11.20 -19.77 14.92
CA PRO A 135 -12.11 -20.36 13.95
C PRO A 135 -13.45 -19.61 14.00
N VAL A 136 -13.91 -19.17 12.83
CA VAL A 136 -15.26 -18.62 12.63
C VAL A 136 -16.24 -19.80 12.77
N ILE A 137 -16.67 -20.08 14.00
CA ILE A 137 -17.72 -21.07 14.26
C ILE A 137 -19.05 -20.38 13.92
N ARG A 138 -19.64 -20.77 12.78
CA ARG A 138 -21.00 -20.42 12.39
C ARG A 138 -21.97 -20.94 13.46
N ARG A 139 -22.85 -20.07 13.98
CA ARG A 139 -24.15 -20.46 14.53
C ARG A 139 -25.21 -20.15 13.49
#